data_AF-A0A1S8DHX2-F1
#
_entry.id   AF-A0A1S8DHX2-F1
#
_cell.length_a   1.000
_cell.length_b   1.000
_cell.length_c   1.000
_cell.angle_alpha   90.00
_cell.angle_beta   90.00
_cell.angle_gamma   90.00
#
_symmetry.space_group_name_H-M   'P 1'
#
loop_
_entity.id
_entity.type
_entity.pdbx_description
1 polymer ?
#
loop_
_entity_poly.entity_id
_entity_poly.type
_entity_poly.pdbx_seq_one_letter_code
_entity_poly.pdbx_strand_id
1 'polypeptide(L)'
;MTLRPLHLLLLQPLLRLFMLVALYSLGHLVADGAGRAFRGGYSWGLTLWLWSAGLVVLSVLEGLVVLASPRFAVRAAVLVTVVFVGATALAIGYTGAWAHPYRLAYYQLCVLVAVWLPLVLLRWCAAAKAGTGQGY
;
A
#
# COMPACT_ATOMS: atom_id res chain seq x y z
N MET A 1 -17.08 22.28 -5.04
CA MET A 1 -16.82 21.71 -3.69
C MET A 1 -16.91 20.17 -3.66
N THR A 2 -16.47 19.43 -4.69
CA THR A 2 -16.71 17.96 -4.80
C THR A 2 -15.46 17.09 -4.96
N LEU A 3 -14.26 17.67 -5.01
CA LEU A 3 -13.02 16.93 -5.30
C LEU A 3 -12.51 16.06 -4.14
N ARG A 4 -12.85 16.40 -2.90
CA ARG A 4 -12.34 15.75 -1.68
C ARG A 4 -12.78 14.27 -1.53
N PRO A 5 -14.06 13.91 -1.68
CA PRO A 5 -14.47 12.50 -1.63
C PRO A 5 -13.90 11.70 -2.81
N LEU A 6 -13.84 12.29 -4.00
CA LEU A 6 -13.34 11.64 -5.20
C LEU A 6 -11.84 11.30 -5.07
N HIS A 7 -11.05 12.21 -4.51
CA HIS A 7 -9.64 11.98 -4.22
C HIS A 7 -9.42 10.83 -3.22
N LEU A 8 -10.18 10.79 -2.12
CA LEU A 8 -10.02 9.78 -1.07
C LEU A 8 -10.52 8.39 -1.48
N LEU A 9 -11.60 8.32 -2.28
CA LEU A 9 -12.27 7.06 -2.61
C LEU A 9 -11.77 6.43 -3.92
N LEU A 10 -11.21 7.22 -4.83
CA LEU A 10 -10.75 6.73 -6.14
C LEU A 10 -9.26 6.98 -6.34
N LEU A 11 -8.79 8.23 -6.17
CA LEU A 11 -7.41 8.56 -6.51
C LEU A 11 -6.40 7.90 -5.55
N GLN A 12 -6.67 7.94 -4.25
CA GLN A 12 -5.81 7.32 -3.23
C GLN A 12 -5.63 5.81 -3.40
N PRO A 13 -6.68 4.98 -3.53
CA PRO A 13 -6.50 3.54 -3.74
C PRO A 13 -5.81 3.22 -5.07
N LEU A 14 -6.10 3.97 -6.14
CA LEU A 14 -5.41 3.79 -7.43
C LEU A 14 -3.93 4.15 -7.34
N LEU A 15 -3.60 5.26 -6.68
CA LEU A 15 -2.21 5.66 -6.47
C LEU A 15 -1.44 4.60 -5.68
N ARG A 16 -2.04 4.05 -4.62
CA ARG A 16 -1.44 2.98 -3.82
C ARG A 16 -1.23 1.71 -4.60
N LEU A 17 -2.21 1.31 -5.42
CA LEU A 17 -2.09 0.15 -6.30
C LEU A 17 -0.98 0.37 -7.32
N PHE A 18 -0.92 1.53 -7.95
CA PHE A 18 0.12 1.87 -8.90
C PHE A 18 1.52 1.85 -8.25
N MET A 19 1.66 2.45 -7.07
CA MET A 19 2.90 2.40 -6.30
C MET A 19 3.29 0.97 -5.95
N LEU A 20 2.34 0.15 -5.49
CA LEU A 20 2.57 -1.25 -5.17
C LEU A 20 3.10 -2.00 -6.41
N VAL A 21 2.44 -1.86 -7.55
CA VAL A 21 2.84 -2.51 -8.81
C VAL A 21 4.23 -2.02 -9.26
N ALA A 22 4.47 -0.71 -9.20
CA ALA A 22 5.74 -0.11 -9.61
C ALA A 22 6.91 -0.57 -8.71
N LEU A 23 6.75 -0.50 -7.39
CA LEU A 23 7.76 -0.96 -6.43
C LEU A 23 8.00 -2.47 -6.58
N TYR A 24 6.94 -3.26 -6.67
CA TYR A 24 7.06 -4.71 -6.76
C TYR A 24 7.77 -5.14 -8.06
N SER A 25 7.48 -4.44 -9.17
CA SER A 25 8.16 -4.66 -10.46
C SER A 25 9.61 -4.20 -10.43
N LEU A 26 9.92 -3.09 -9.75
CA LEU A 26 11.30 -2.65 -9.55
C LEU A 26 12.12 -3.69 -8.78
N GLY A 27 11.53 -4.32 -7.76
CA GLY A 27 12.17 -5.43 -7.06
C GLY A 27 12.48 -6.63 -7.95
N HIS A 28 11.62 -6.91 -8.94
CA HIS A 28 11.90 -7.96 -9.93
C HIS A 28 13.10 -7.62 -10.79
N LEU A 29 13.21 -6.38 -11.28
CA LEU A 29 14.34 -5.92 -12.09
C LEU A 29 15.65 -5.99 -11.29
N VAL A 30 15.64 -5.57 -10.03
CA VAL A 30 16.83 -5.63 -9.15
C VAL A 30 17.23 -7.08 -8.87
N ALA A 31 16.26 -7.96 -8.61
CA ALA A 31 16.53 -9.36 -8.36
C ALA A 31 17.07 -10.09 -9.60
N ASP A 32 16.54 -9.77 -10.78
CA ASP A 32 17.00 -10.32 -12.06
C ASP A 32 18.44 -9.88 -12.36
N GLY A 33 18.75 -8.59 -12.14
CA GLY A 33 20.11 -8.06 -12.22
C GLY A 33 21.09 -8.70 -11.21
N ALA A 34 20.58 -9.22 -10.09
CA ALA A 34 21.36 -9.97 -9.10
C ALA A 34 21.40 -11.49 -9.36
N GLY A 35 20.87 -11.96 -10.50
CA GLY A 35 20.83 -13.38 -10.88
C GLY A 35 19.87 -14.23 -10.05
N ARG A 36 18.93 -13.62 -9.33
CA ARG A 36 17.96 -14.32 -8.48
C ARG A 36 16.63 -14.51 -9.17
N ALA A 37 16.13 -15.74 -9.16
CA ALA A 37 14.78 -16.04 -9.63
C ALA A 37 13.73 -15.44 -8.66
N PHE A 38 13.15 -14.31 -9.04
CA PHE A 38 12.04 -13.66 -8.32
C PHE A 38 10.66 -14.04 -8.89
N ARG A 39 10.61 -14.65 -10.09
CA ARG A 39 9.36 -15.14 -10.69
C ARG A 39 8.75 -16.29 -9.88
N GLY A 40 7.49 -16.14 -9.51
CA GLY A 40 6.67 -17.22 -8.98
C GLY A 40 5.85 -17.86 -10.09
N GLY A 41 5.43 -19.12 -9.89
CA GLY A 41 4.48 -19.78 -10.78
C GLY A 41 3.10 -19.12 -10.75
N TYR A 42 2.16 -19.66 -11.53
CA TYR A 42 0.78 -19.15 -11.65
C TYR A 42 0.09 -18.92 -10.29
N SER A 43 0.33 -19.81 -9.31
CA SER A 43 -0.21 -19.71 -7.95
C SER A 43 0.25 -18.45 -7.21
N TRP A 44 1.48 -17.99 -7.44
CA TRP A 44 2.01 -16.76 -6.85
C TRP A 44 1.38 -15.52 -7.48
N GLY A 45 1.18 -15.51 -8.80
CA GLY A 45 0.48 -14.43 -9.50
C GLY A 45 -0.96 -14.25 -9.00
N LEU A 46 -1.70 -15.35 -8.83
CA LEU A 46 -3.04 -15.33 -8.26
C LEU A 46 -3.05 -14.84 -6.81
N THR A 47 -2.07 -15.28 -6.00
CA THR A 47 -1.90 -14.83 -4.61
C THR A 47 -1.69 -13.31 -4.56
N LEU A 48 -0.76 -12.79 -5.36
CA LEU A 48 -0.51 -11.35 -5.46
C LEU A 48 -1.74 -10.57 -5.91
N TRP A 49 -2.49 -11.10 -6.86
CA TRP A 49 -3.71 -10.46 -7.35
C TRP A 49 -4.77 -10.36 -6.24
N LEU A 50 -5.04 -11.45 -5.53
CA LEU A 50 -5.98 -11.48 -4.40
C LEU A 50 -5.60 -10.48 -3.30
N TRP A 51 -4.33 -10.47 -2.89
CA TRP A 51 -3.87 -9.53 -1.87
C TRP A 51 -3.89 -8.09 -2.35
N SER A 52 -3.54 -7.83 -3.61
CA SER A 52 -3.59 -6.48 -4.17
C SER A 52 -5.03 -5.96 -4.25
N ALA A 53 -5.98 -6.82 -4.62
CA ALA A 53 -7.40 -6.50 -4.59
C ALA A 53 -7.88 -6.22 -3.15
N GLY A 54 -7.47 -7.04 -2.18
CA GLY A 54 -7.75 -6.81 -0.76
C GLY A 54 -7.21 -5.46 -0.26
N LEU A 55 -6.00 -5.07 -0.68
CA LEU A 55 -5.44 -3.76 -0.34
C LEU A 55 -6.26 -2.60 -0.92
N VAL A 56 -6.77 -2.73 -2.14
CA VAL A 56 -7.64 -1.73 -2.76
C VAL A 56 -8.92 -1.58 -1.95
N VAL A 57 -9.57 -2.70 -1.58
CA VAL A 57 -10.78 -2.67 -0.74
C VAL A 57 -10.50 -2.01 0.61
N LEU A 58 -9.42 -2.39 1.29
CA LEU A 58 -9.02 -1.77 2.56
C LEU A 58 -8.73 -0.27 2.39
N SER A 59 -8.11 0.14 1.28
CA SER A 59 -7.83 1.54 1.00
C SER A 59 -9.10 2.36 0.73
N VAL A 60 -10.12 1.77 0.09
CA VAL A 60 -11.44 2.41 -0.06
C VAL A 60 -12.13 2.57 1.29
N LEU A 61 -12.10 1.52 2.13
CA LEU A 61 -12.65 1.58 3.49
C LEU A 61 -11.93 2.64 4.35
N GLU A 62 -10.61 2.72 4.26
CA GLU A 62 -9.83 3.78 4.89
C GLU A 62 -10.30 5.16 4.40
N GLY A 63 -10.45 5.34 3.09
CA GLY A 63 -10.97 6.57 2.48
C GLY A 63 -12.34 6.98 3.04
N LEU A 64 -13.25 6.01 3.23
CA LEU A 64 -14.57 6.25 3.84
C LEU A 64 -14.45 6.70 5.31
N VAL A 65 -13.60 6.05 6.10
CA VAL A 65 -13.36 6.43 7.51
C VAL A 65 -12.75 7.82 7.60
N VAL A 66 -11.79 8.14 6.73
CA VAL A 66 -11.15 9.47 6.66
C VAL A 66 -12.14 10.55 6.24
N LEU A 67 -13.04 10.23 5.29
CA LEU A 67 -14.08 11.15 4.85
C LEU A 67 -15.06 11.47 5.99
N ALA A 68 -15.47 10.45 6.75
CA ALA A 68 -16.35 10.62 7.91
C ALA A 68 -15.65 11.29 9.09
N SER A 69 -14.34 11.08 9.26
CA SER A 69 -13.58 11.61 10.38
C SER A 69 -12.09 11.75 10.05
N PRO A 70 -11.64 12.93 9.56
CA PRO A 70 -10.27 13.11 9.06
C PRO A 70 -9.21 12.99 10.17
N ARG A 71 -9.58 13.23 11.44
CA ARG A 71 -8.71 13.04 12.61
C ARG A 71 -8.20 11.60 12.78
N PHE A 72 -8.85 10.62 12.16
CA PHE A 72 -8.48 9.21 12.25
C PHE A 72 -7.60 8.71 11.11
N ALA A 73 -7.16 9.57 10.18
CA ALA A 73 -6.39 9.13 9.01
C ALA A 73 -5.16 8.28 9.35
N VAL A 74 -4.36 8.69 10.35
CA VAL A 74 -3.20 7.90 10.78
C VAL A 74 -3.62 6.57 11.42
N ARG A 75 -4.66 6.58 12.26
CA ARG A 75 -5.15 5.34 12.92
C ARG A 75 -5.73 4.36 11.90
N ALA A 76 -6.44 4.86 10.90
CA ALA A 76 -6.99 4.05 9.82
C ALA A 76 -5.87 3.44 8.96
N ALA A 77 -4.81 4.20 8.64
CA ALA A 77 -3.64 3.67 7.93
C ALA A 77 -2.87 2.61 8.73
N VAL A 78 -2.72 2.81 10.06
CA VAL A 78 -2.17 1.80 10.98
C VAL A 78 -3.04 0.55 10.95
N LEU A 79 -4.37 0.68 11.05
CA LEU A 79 -5.28 -0.45 11.03
C LEU A 79 -5.19 -1.23 9.71
N VAL A 80 -5.19 -0.54 8.56
CA VAL A 80 -4.99 -1.18 7.24
C VAL A 80 -3.68 -1.94 7.22
N THR A 81 -2.59 -1.34 7.71
CA THR A 81 -1.27 -1.97 7.78
C THR A 81 -1.32 -3.25 8.63
N VAL A 82 -1.84 -3.17 9.86
CA VAL A 82 -1.89 -4.29 10.80
C VAL A 82 -2.77 -5.42 10.27
N VAL A 83 -3.96 -5.08 9.75
CA VAL A 83 -4.88 -6.07 9.18
C VAL A 83 -4.26 -6.74 7.96
N PHE A 84 -3.66 -5.98 7.06
CA PHE A 84 -3.06 -6.52 5.84
C PHE A 84 -1.85 -7.41 6.14
N VAL A 85 -0.90 -6.92 6.94
CA VAL A 85 0.31 -7.66 7.31
C VAL A 85 -0.07 -8.90 8.14
N GLY A 86 -1.00 -8.78 9.08
CA GLY A 86 -1.49 -9.90 9.89
C GLY A 86 -2.19 -10.95 9.04
N ALA A 87 -3.11 -10.55 8.15
CA ALA A 87 -3.83 -11.48 7.28
C ALA A 87 -2.88 -12.20 6.30
N THR A 88 -1.96 -11.46 5.68
CA THR A 88 -0.94 -12.05 4.80
C THR A 88 -0.01 -13.00 5.56
N ALA A 89 0.37 -12.66 6.79
CA ALA A 89 1.22 -13.50 7.64
C ALA A 89 0.53 -14.82 8.05
N LEU A 90 -0.75 -14.76 8.44
CA LEU A 90 -1.52 -15.96 8.79
C LEU A 90 -1.76 -16.87 7.57
N ALA A 91 -1.94 -16.27 6.40
CA ALA A 91 -2.17 -16.99 5.15
C ALA A 91 -0.89 -17.51 4.48
N ILE A 92 0.30 -17.20 5.02
CA ILE A 92 1.60 -17.70 4.53
C ILE A 92 1.52 -19.22 4.30
N GLY A 93 0.99 -19.97 5.28
CA GLY A 93 0.89 -21.43 5.25
C GLY A 93 0.00 -22.04 4.16
N TYR A 94 -0.91 -21.26 3.59
CA TYR A 94 -1.93 -21.74 2.65
C TYR A 94 -1.69 -21.28 1.21
N THR A 95 -0.59 -20.58 0.95
CA THR A 95 -0.29 -20.00 -0.36
C THR A 95 1.08 -20.43 -0.86
N GLY A 96 1.33 -20.25 -2.16
CA GLY A 96 2.66 -20.47 -2.75
C GLY A 96 3.77 -19.58 -2.14
N ALA A 97 3.43 -18.67 -1.23
CA ALA A 97 4.36 -17.86 -0.44
C ALA A 97 5.30 -18.69 0.44
N TRP A 98 4.86 -19.88 0.89
CA TRP A 98 5.65 -20.73 1.80
C TRP A 98 6.99 -21.16 1.21
N ALA A 99 7.04 -21.38 -0.11
CA ALA A 99 8.27 -21.76 -0.79
C ALA A 99 9.32 -20.64 -0.79
N HIS A 100 8.90 -19.37 -0.69
CA HIS A 100 9.77 -18.21 -0.82
C HIS A 100 9.32 -17.06 0.11
N PRO A 101 9.54 -17.17 1.43
CA PRO A 101 9.06 -16.20 2.42
C PRO A 101 9.57 -14.77 2.18
N TYR A 102 10.78 -14.65 1.59
CA TYR A 102 11.37 -13.36 1.23
C TYR A 102 10.54 -12.58 0.19
N ARG A 103 9.79 -13.27 -0.69
CA ARG A 103 8.94 -12.61 -1.70
C ARG A 103 7.72 -11.96 -1.07
N LEU A 104 7.14 -12.61 -0.06
CA LEU A 104 6.04 -12.04 0.70
C LEU A 104 6.51 -10.89 1.59
N ALA A 105 7.64 -11.04 2.27
CA ALA A 105 8.20 -9.97 3.09
C ALA A 105 8.48 -8.71 2.24
N TYR A 106 9.03 -8.87 1.02
CA TYR A 106 9.21 -7.77 0.09
C TYR A 106 7.87 -7.14 -0.34
N TYR A 107 6.87 -7.97 -0.68
CA TYR A 107 5.55 -7.48 -1.03
C TYR A 107 4.88 -6.70 0.11
N GLN A 108 4.95 -7.19 1.35
CA GLN A 108 4.48 -6.47 2.54
C GLN A 108 5.19 -5.13 2.70
N LEU A 109 6.51 -5.08 2.46
CA LEU A 109 7.27 -3.84 2.49
C LEU A 109 6.81 -2.86 1.40
N CYS A 110 6.54 -3.32 0.18
CA CYS A 110 5.95 -2.48 -0.87
C CYS A 110 4.60 -1.90 -0.45
N VAL A 111 3.76 -2.69 0.22
CA VAL A 111 2.46 -2.23 0.75
C VAL A 111 2.64 -1.17 1.84
N LEU A 112 3.60 -1.36 2.76
CA LEU A 112 3.93 -0.35 3.77
C LEU A 112 4.31 0.97 3.10
N VAL A 113 5.20 0.93 2.11
CA VAL A 113 5.61 2.15 1.38
C VAL A 113 4.41 2.78 0.65
N ALA A 114 3.59 1.99 -0.03
CA ALA A 114 2.41 2.49 -0.74
C ALA A 114 1.40 3.16 0.21
N VAL A 115 1.18 2.61 1.40
CA VAL A 115 0.23 3.17 2.39
C VAL A 115 0.77 4.44 3.04
N TRP A 116 2.04 4.42 3.46
CA TRP A 116 2.61 5.46 4.32
C TRP A 116 3.23 6.63 3.55
N LEU A 117 3.87 6.39 2.40
CA LEU A 117 4.56 7.45 1.66
C LEU A 117 3.63 8.62 1.28
N PRO A 118 2.41 8.40 0.73
CA PRO A 118 1.51 9.50 0.41
C PRO A 118 1.10 10.31 1.66
N LEU A 119 0.88 9.63 2.79
CA LEU A 119 0.50 10.28 4.05
C LEU A 119 1.65 11.13 4.60
N VAL A 120 2.88 10.61 4.56
CA VAL A 120 4.07 11.34 5.00
C VAL A 120 4.30 12.58 4.13
N LEU A 121 4.21 12.43 2.80
CA LEU A 121 4.36 13.55 1.86
C LEU A 121 3.29 14.63 2.07
N LEU A 122 2.03 14.25 2.27
CA LEU A 122 0.96 15.21 2.54
C LEU A 122 1.20 15.98 3.85
N ARG A 123 1.65 15.31 4.91
CA ARG A 123 1.96 15.95 6.19
C ARG A 123 3.19 16.84 6.10
N TRP A 124 4.22 16.43 5.36
CA TRP A 124 5.38 17.27 5.10
C TRP A 124 4.97 18.54 4.35
N CYS A 125 4.25 18.42 3.24
CA CYS A 125 3.78 19.57 2.48
C CYS A 125 2.93 20.53 3.33
N ALA A 126 2.07 20.00 4.21
CA ALA A 126 1.29 20.82 5.13
C ALA A 126 2.18 21.54 6.17
N ALA A 127 3.16 20.84 6.74
CA ALA A 127 4.11 21.42 7.70
C ALA A 127 5.01 22.49 7.05
N ALA A 128 5.47 22.25 5.82
CA ALA A 128 6.27 23.22 5.07
C ALA A 128 5.49 24.52 4.79
N LYS A 129 4.21 24.41 4.41
CA LYS A 129 3.32 25.58 4.24
C LYS A 129 3.06 26.34 5.54
N ALA A 130 2.95 25.64 6.66
CA ALA A 130 2.78 26.29 7.97
C ALA A 130 4.06 27.01 8.43
N GLY A 131 5.24 26.48 8.08
CA GLY A 131 6.54 27.08 8.40
C GLY A 131 6.93 28.28 7.54
N THR A 132 6.40 28.40 6.31
CA THR A 132 6.70 29.53 5.40
C THR A 132 5.82 30.77 5.61
N GLY A 133 4.90 30.78 6.57
CA GLY A 133 4.06 31.96 6.84
C GLY A 133 3.17 32.41 5.67
N GLN A 134 2.96 31.56 4.66
CA GLN A 134 2.00 31.82 3.58
C GLN A 134 0.60 31.39 4.03
N GLY A 135 0.04 32.17 4.96
CA GLY A 135 -1.38 32.26 5.17
C GLY A 135 -1.92 33.50 4.45
N TYR A 136 -2.43 33.31 3.23
CA TYR A 136 -3.44 34.15 2.60
C TYR A 136 -4.34 33.26 1.75
#